data_AF-A0A399PHD1-F1
#
_entry.id   AF-A0A399PHD1-F1
#
_cell.length_a   1.000
_cell.length_b   1.000
_cell.length_c   1.000
_cell.angle_alpha   90.00
_cell.angle_beta   90.00
_cell.angle_gamma   90.00
#
_symmetry.space_group_name_H-M   'P 1'
#
loop_
_entity.id
_entity.type
_entity.pdbx_description
1 polymer ?
#
loop_
_entity_poly.entity_id
_entity_poly.type
_entity_poly.pdbx_seq_one_letter_code
_entity_poly.pdbx_strand_id
1 'polypeptide(L)' 'MTTTPSEPTAPLSEAERSWRRQVVDETRASTALEGGSSTDAMRELQEQWVDGRITADELVAGARRLHPTSAPR' A
#
# COMPACT_ATOMS: atom_id res chain seq x y z
N MET A 1 5.56 26.56 -8.37
CA MET A 1 5.19 25.22 -7.88
C MET A 1 4.49 24.51 -9.02
N THR A 2 5.22 23.68 -9.78
CA THR A 2 4.68 22.92 -10.90
C THR A 2 4.28 21.54 -10.40
N THR A 3 2.98 21.31 -10.26
CA THR A 3 2.39 19.99 -10.10
C THR A 3 2.49 19.29 -11.46
N THR A 4 3.44 18.37 -11.59
CA THR A 4 3.52 17.49 -12.77
C THR A 4 2.23 16.66 -12.85
N PRO A 5 1.50 16.65 -13.98
CA PRO A 5 0.36 15.78 -14.13
C PRO A 5 0.84 14.32 -14.06
N SER A 6 0.29 13.56 -13.12
CA SER A 6 0.52 12.12 -13.01
C SER A 6 -0.03 11.48 -14.29
N GLU A 7 0.86 11.08 -15.21
CA GLU A 7 0.47 10.33 -16.40
C GLU A 7 -0.33 9.08 -15.97
N PRO A 8 -1.37 8.68 -16.73
CA PRO A 8 -2.07 7.44 -16.48
C PRO A 8 -1.03 6.31 -16.59
N THR A 9 -0.65 5.77 -15.43
CA THR A 9 0.25 4.62 -15.35
C THR A 9 -0.36 3.52 -16.20
N ALA A 10 0.37 3.06 -17.22
CA ALA A 10 -0.08 1.96 -18.06
C ALA A 10 -0.67 0.84 -17.19
N PRO A 11 -1.76 0.18 -17.62
CA PRO A 11 -2.40 -0.86 -16.82
C PRO A 11 -1.35 -1.87 -16.35
N LEU A 12 -1.33 -2.18 -15.05
CA LEU A 12 -0.35 -3.10 -14.47
C LEU A 12 -0.36 -4.42 -15.24
N SER A 13 0.83 -4.94 -15.53
CA SER A 13 0.96 -6.29 -16.04
C SER A 13 0.47 -7.30 -14.99
N GLU A 14 0.03 -8.47 -15.45
CA GLU A 14 -0.37 -9.56 -14.54
C GLU A 14 0.79 -10.00 -13.64
N ALA A 15 2.02 -10.01 -14.17
CA ALA A 15 3.23 -10.31 -13.41
C ALA A 15 3.45 -9.30 -12.27
N GLU A 16 3.31 -8.00 -12.54
CA GLU A 16 3.44 -6.96 -11.53
C GLU A 16 2.33 -7.06 -10.47
N ARG A 17 1.07 -7.29 -10.89
CA ARG A 17 -0.05 -7.50 -9.96
C ARG A 17 0.19 -8.71 -9.06
N SER A 18 0.66 -9.83 -9.63
CA SER A 18 0.98 -11.05 -8.88
C SER A 18 2.12 -10.82 -7.90
N TRP A 19 3.16 -10.08 -8.31
CA TRP A 19 4.26 -9.72 -7.42
C TRP A 19 3.79 -8.83 -6.26
N ARG A 20 2.99 -7.79 -6.53
CA ARG A 20 2.42 -6.94 -5.47
C ARG A 20 1.55 -7.72 -4.49
N ARG A 21 0.74 -8.66 -5.00
CA ARG A 21 -0.07 -9.56 -4.17
C ARG A 21 0.80 -10.35 -3.20
N GLN A 22 1.88 -10.95 -3.70
CA GLN A 22 2.82 -11.71 -2.88
C GLN A 22 3.44 -10.84 -1.77
N VAL A 23 3.85 -9.61 -2.09
CA VAL A 23 4.40 -8.67 -1.10
C VAL A 23 3.39 -8.35 0.01
N VAL A 24 2.12 -8.12 -0.36
CA VAL A 24 1.05 -7.87 0.62
C VAL A 24 0.80 -9.08 1.51
N ASP A 25 0.75 -10.27 0.92
CA ASP A 25 0.48 -11.51 1.65
C ASP A 25 1.63 -11.84 2.62
N GLU A 26 2.89 -11.66 2.21
CA GLU A 26 4.07 -11.81 3.07
C GLU A 26 4.05 -10.81 4.23
N THR A 27 3.75 -9.53 3.96
CA THR A 27 3.65 -8.50 4.99
C THR A 27 2.59 -8.84 6.03
N ARG A 28 1.42 -9.32 5.58
CA ARG A 28 0.32 -9.74 6.47
C ARG A 28 0.69 -10.97 7.29
N ALA A 29 1.33 -11.96 6.66
CA ALA A 29 1.80 -13.16 7.34
C ALA A 29 2.84 -12.81 8.41
N SER A 30 3.82 -11.97 8.10
CA SER A 30 4.82 -11.50 9.06
C SER A 30 4.17 -10.75 10.23
N THR A 31 3.22 -9.86 9.94
CA THR A 31 2.48 -9.13 10.98
C THR A 31 1.70 -10.09 11.89
N ALA A 32 1.08 -11.12 11.32
CA ALA A 32 0.33 -12.13 12.07
C ALA A 32 1.22 -13.00 12.96
N LEU A 33 2.45 -13.32 12.53
CA LEU A 33 3.43 -14.03 13.36
C LEU A 33 3.82 -13.24 14.62
N GLU A 34 3.76 -11.91 14.56
CA GLU A 34 3.98 -11.02 15.71
C GLU A 34 2.71 -10.77 16.54
N GLY A 35 1.61 -11.47 16.24
CA GLY A 35 0.32 -11.27 16.90
C GLY A 35 -0.44 -10.02 16.46
N GLY A 36 0.07 -9.31 15.46
CA GLY A 36 -0.60 -8.16 14.86
C GLY A 36 -1.65 -8.57 13.82
N SER A 37 -2.47 -7.60 13.41
CA SER A 37 -3.35 -7.78 12.26
C SER A 37 -3.56 -6.45 11.52
N SER A 38 -3.63 -6.50 10.19
CA SER A 38 -4.00 -5.33 9.40
C SER A 38 -5.49 -5.02 9.57
N THR A 39 -5.78 -3.76 9.87
CA THR A 39 -7.15 -3.22 9.86
C THR A 39 -7.76 -3.28 8.46
N ASP A 40 -9.08 -3.24 8.37
CA ASP A 40 -9.77 -3.25 7.07
C ASP A 40 -9.36 -2.08 6.18
N ALA A 41 -9.16 -0.89 6.76
CA ALA A 41 -8.68 0.27 6.03
C ALA A 41 -7.27 0.07 5.44
N MET A 42 -6.37 -0.59 6.19
CA MET A 42 -5.03 -0.91 5.67
C MET A 42 -5.10 -1.99 4.59
N ARG A 43 -5.98 -2.98 4.74
CA ARG A 43 -6.21 -4.01 3.72
C ARG A 43 -6.71 -3.39 2.42
N GLU A 44 -7.70 -2.52 2.49
CA GLU A 44 -8.25 -1.82 1.31
C GLU A 44 -7.18 -0.99 0.60
N LEU A 45 -6.32 -0.30 1.34
CA LEU A 45 -5.22 0.47 0.76
C LEU A 45 -4.20 -0.43 0.04
N GLN A 46 -3.87 -1.58 0.60
CA GLN A 46 -3.03 -2.60 -0.05
C GLN A 46 -3.68 -3.15 -1.32
N GLU A 47 -4.98 -3.42 -1.32
CA GLU A 47 -5.71 -3.89 -2.51
C GLU A 47 -5.67 -2.85 -3.63
N GLN A 48 -5.85 -1.56 -3.31
CA GLN A 48 -5.73 -0.48 -4.29
C GLN A 48 -4.35 -0.42 -4.93
N TRP A 49 -3.29 -0.70 -4.15
CA TRP A 49 -1.92 -0.75 -4.67
C TRP A 49 -1.69 -1.98 -5.56
N VAL A 50 -2.18 -3.15 -5.16
CA VAL A 50 -2.11 -4.38 -5.97
C VAL A 50 -2.83 -4.21 -7.31
N ASP A 51 -3.99 -3.55 -7.30
CA ASP A 51 -4.76 -3.27 -8.52
C ASP A 51 -4.18 -2.14 -9.37
N GLY A 52 -3.21 -1.39 -8.85
CA GLY A 52 -2.58 -0.26 -9.56
C GLY A 52 -3.42 1.00 -9.57
N ARG A 53 -4.43 1.08 -8.70
CA ARG A 53 -5.23 2.30 -8.53
C ARG A 53 -4.46 3.38 -7.77
N ILE A 54 -3.47 2.98 -6.98
CA ILE A 54 -2.55 3.87 -6.28
C ILE A 54 -1.09 3.42 -6.48
N THR A 55 -0.19 4.38 -6.37
CA THR A 55 1.26 4.18 -6.36
C THR A 55 1.75 3.67 -5.00
N ALA A 56 3.01 3.22 -4.95
CA ALA A 56 3.65 2.83 -3.69
C ALA A 56 3.78 4.02 -2.71
N ASP A 57 4.08 5.23 -3.22
CA ASP A 57 4.13 6.45 -2.39
C ASP A 57 2.79 6.77 -1.76
N GLU A 58 1.70 6.61 -2.51
CA GLU A 58 0.33 6.80 -2.00
C GLU A 58 -0.06 5.75 -0.97
N LEU A 59 0.36 4.49 -1.14
CA LEU A 59 0.21 3.44 -0.13
C LEU A 59 0.93 3.82 1.17
N VAL A 60 2.20 4.26 1.10
CA VAL A 60 2.96 4.68 2.30
C VAL A 60 2.33 5.90 2.95
N ALA A 61 1.93 6.91 2.17
CA ALA A 61 1.28 8.10 2.68
C ALA A 61 -0.07 7.78 3.34
N GLY A 62 -0.85 6.86 2.76
CA GLY A 62 -2.11 6.39 3.33
C GLY A 62 -1.90 5.61 4.63
N ALA A 63 -0.92 4.70 4.67
CA ALA A 63 -0.60 3.93 5.86
C ALA A 63 -0.19 4.85 7.03
N ARG A 64 0.60 5.89 6.77
CA ARG A 64 0.96 6.91 7.78
C ARG A 64 -0.24 7.70 8.30
N ARG A 65 -1.26 7.94 7.47
CA ARG A 65 -2.51 8.60 7.90
C ARG A 65 -3.38 7.69 8.75
N LEU A 66 -3.40 6.39 8.45
CA LEU A 66 -4.16 5.39 9.22
C LEU A 66 -3.53 5.09 10.58
N HIS A 67 -2.21 5.10 10.65
CA HIS A 67 -1.45 4.96 11.88
C HIS A 67 -0.61 6.21 12.09
N PRO A 68 -1.23 7.32 12.56
CA PRO A 68 -0.47 8.51 12.93
C PRO A 68 0.41 8.11 14.11
N THR A 69 1.66 7.73 13.83
CA THR A 69 2.64 7.59 14.89
C THR A 69 2.74 8.96 15.53
N SER A 70 2.32 9.07 16.78
CA SER A 70 2.58 10.24 17.59
C SER A 70 4.07 10.17 17.94
N ALA A 71 4.95 10.50 16.99
CA ALA A 71 6.33 10.75 17.35
C ALA A 71 6.33 11.98 18.27
N PRO A 72 6.85 11.89 19.52
CA PRO A 72 6.99 13.06 20.36
C PRO A 72 7.98 14.03 19.70
N ARG A 73 7.68 15.33 19.84
CA ARG A 73 8.62 16.42 19.55
C ARG A 73 9.87 16.34 20.39
#